data_AF-A0A0F9KDI7-F1
#
_entry.id   AF-A0A0F9KDI7-F1
#
_cell.length_a   1.000
_cell.length_b   1.000
_cell.length_c   1.000
_cell.angle_alpha   90.00
_cell.angle_beta   90.00
_cell.angle_gamma   90.00
#
_symmetry.space_group_name_H-M   'P 1'
#
loop_
_entity.id
_entity.type
_entity.pdbx_description
1 polymer ?
#
loop_
_entity_poly.entity_id
_entity_poly.type
_entity_poly.pdbx_seq_one_letter_code
_entity_poly.pdbx_strand_id
1 'polypeptide(L)' 'MKQFQGTCVGNPFNSVEELCSVIDEAHEIKMGTFIRNCKPDPELKKEFRRFPRDFTFHKNRGIYFYTWSMIEHFYYGS' A
#
# COMPACT_ATOMS: atom_id res chain seq x y z
N MET A 1 -5.16 -23.75 -10.98
CA MET A 1 -6.03 -23.19 -9.93
C MET A 1 -5.79 -21.69 -9.85
N LYS A 2 -6.81 -20.86 -10.10
CA LYS A 2 -6.73 -19.39 -10.02
C LYS A 2 -7.46 -18.94 -8.75
N GLN A 3 -6.72 -18.62 -7.69
CA GLN A 3 -7.25 -17.80 -6.60
C GLN A 3 -6.53 -16.46 -6.66
N PHE A 4 -7.24 -15.46 -7.17
CA PHE A 4 -6.89 -14.05 -7.01
C PHE A 4 -7.81 -13.51 -5.91
N GLN A 5 -7.34 -13.61 -4.66
CA GLN A 5 -7.84 -12.80 -3.56
C GLN A 5 -6.82 -11.67 -3.36
N GLY A 6 -7.31 -10.43 -3.35
CA GLY A 6 -6.52 -9.19 -3.34
C GLY A 6 -5.24 -9.32 -2.53
N THR A 7 -4.13 -9.34 -3.23
CA THR A 7 -2.82 -9.64 -2.65
C THR A 7 -2.09 -8.31 -2.51
N CYS A 8 -1.71 -7.94 -1.30
CA CYS A 8 -0.51 -7.13 -1.14
C CYS A 8 0.64 -7.99 -1.67
N VAL A 9 0.96 -7.84 -2.95
CA VAL A 9 2.01 -8.61 -3.60
C VAL A 9 3.33 -8.06 -3.08
N GLY A 10 4.17 -8.89 -2.47
CA GLY A 10 5.59 -8.56 -2.35
C GLY A 10 6.13 -8.31 -3.77
N ASN A 11 6.90 -7.24 -3.97
CA ASN A 11 7.27 -6.69 -5.27
C ASN A 11 7.24 -7.71 -6.43
N PRO A 12 6.21 -7.70 -7.31
CA PRO A 12 6.10 -8.64 -8.42
C PRO A 12 6.99 -8.27 -9.61
N PHE A 13 7.69 -7.14 -9.53
CA PHE A 13 8.54 -6.63 -10.59
C PHE A 13 9.93 -7.24 -10.47
N ASN A 14 10.49 -7.66 -11.61
CA ASN A 14 11.79 -8.34 -11.65
C ASN A 14 12.97 -7.35 -11.50
N SER A 15 12.67 -6.05 -11.46
CA SER A 15 13.65 -4.97 -11.30
C SER A 15 13.07 -3.79 -10.51
N VAL A 16 13.96 -3.05 -9.84
CA VAL A 16 13.61 -1.79 -9.15
C VAL A 16 13.12 -0.74 -10.14
N GLU A 17 13.59 -0.78 -11.39
CA GLU A 17 13.22 0.17 -12.45
C GLU A 17 11.75 0.00 -12.89
N GLU A 18 11.27 -1.24 -13.01
CA GLU A 18 9.86 -1.51 -13.26
C GLU A 18 8.98 -1.03 -12.09
N LEU A 19 9.42 -1.24 -10.85
CA LEU A 19 8.75 -0.73 -9.66
C LEU A 19 8.70 0.81 -9.66
N CYS A 20 9.80 1.49 -10.01
CA CYS A 20 9.87 2.94 -10.14
C CYS A 20 8.91 3.46 -11.21
N SER A 21 8.86 2.84 -12.40
CA SER A 21 7.92 3.24 -13.45
C SER A 21 6.45 3.12 -13.02
N VAL A 22 6.14 2.11 -12.22
CA VAL A 22 4.80 1.90 -11.68
C VAL A 22 4.46 2.96 -10.63
N ILE A 23 5.43 3.40 -9.85
CA ILE A 23 5.28 4.48 -8.87
C ILE A 23 5.16 5.85 -9.55
N ASP A 24 5.92 6.12 -10.60
CA ASP A 24 5.90 7.40 -11.33
C ASP A 24 4.55 7.66 -12.02
N GLU A 25 3.91 6.61 -12.55
CA GLU A 25 2.55 6.67 -13.10
C GLU A 25 1.44 6.52 -12.05
N ALA A 26 1.79 6.34 -10.76
CA ALA A 26 0.79 6.09 -9.73
C ALA A 26 0.13 7.36 -9.21
N HIS A 27 -1.20 7.32 -9.10
CA HIS A 27 -1.97 8.37 -8.47
C HIS A 27 -2.23 8.04 -7.00
N GLU A 28 -2.06 9.03 -6.14
CA GLU A 28 -2.44 8.91 -4.73
C GLU A 28 -3.97 8.72 -4.62
N ILE A 29 -4.38 7.82 -3.73
CA ILE A 29 -5.78 7.52 -3.43
C ILE A 29 -6.03 7.58 -1.93
N LYS A 30 -7.30 7.71 -1.54
CA LYS A 30 -7.69 7.66 -0.13
C LYS A 30 -7.58 6.23 0.43
N MET A 31 -7.22 6.10 1.71
CA MET A 31 -7.21 4.82 2.46
C MET A 31 -8.51 4.02 2.26
N GLY A 32 -9.68 4.68 2.27
CA GLY A 32 -10.97 4.00 2.06
C GLY A 32 -11.08 3.32 0.69
N THR A 33 -10.53 3.95 -0.36
CA THR A 33 -10.46 3.36 -1.71
C THR A 33 -9.55 2.14 -1.71
N PHE A 34 -8.40 2.21 -1.04
CA PHE A 34 -7.48 1.08 -0.91
C PHE A 34 -8.12 -0.09 -0.15
N ILE A 35 -8.69 0.16 1.04
CA ILE A 35 -9.33 -0.88 1.87
C ILE A 35 -10.45 -1.60 1.13
N ARG A 36 -11.27 -0.87 0.37
CA ARG A 36 -12.38 -1.44 -0.39
C ARG A 36 -11.91 -2.42 -1.47
N ASN A 37 -10.81 -2.10 -2.16
CA ASN A 37 -10.30 -2.89 -3.29
C ASN A 37 -9.36 -4.01 -2.84
N CYS A 38 -8.45 -3.74 -1.90
CA CYS A 38 -7.42 -4.68 -1.46
C CYS A 38 -7.89 -5.60 -0.32
N LYS A 39 -8.90 -5.19 0.45
CA LYS A 39 -9.39 -5.91 1.64
C LYS A 39 -8.23 -6.39 2.56
N PRO A 40 -7.35 -5.49 3.02
CA PRO A 40 -6.23 -5.87 3.88
C PRO A 40 -6.71 -6.55 5.15
N ASP A 41 -5.83 -7.33 5.78
CA ASP A 41 -6.13 -8.02 7.03
C ASP A 41 -6.47 -7.02 8.17
N PRO A 42 -7.13 -7.48 9.23
CA PRO A 42 -7.55 -6.60 10.32
C PRO A 42 -6.41 -5.90 11.06
N GLU A 43 -5.23 -6.52 11.19
CA GLU A 43 -4.09 -5.94 11.91
C GLU A 43 -3.50 -4.79 11.09
N LEU A 44 -3.28 -5.00 9.79
CA LEU A 44 -2.80 -3.95 8.91
C LEU A 44 -3.78 -2.77 8.82
N LYS A 45 -5.10 -3.03 8.86
CA LYS A 45 -6.13 -1.98 8.97
C LYS A 45 -6.05 -1.18 10.27
N LYS A 46 -5.69 -1.81 11.39
CA LYS A 46 -5.49 -1.11 12.66
C LYS A 46 -4.28 -0.19 12.56
N GLU A 47 -3.18 -0.67 11.97
CA GLU A 47 -1.97 0.14 11.77
C GLU A 47 -2.23 1.36 10.88
N PHE A 48 -2.94 1.20 9.76
CA PHE A 48 -3.33 2.34 8.91
C PHE A 48 -4.14 3.41 9.64
N ARG A 49 -4.93 3.02 10.64
CA ARG A 49 -5.73 3.96 11.44
C ARG A 49 -4.93 4.57 12.59
N ARG A 50 -4.00 3.81 13.15
CA ARG A 50 -3.18 4.21 14.29
C ARG A 50 -2.08 5.19 13.87
N PHE A 51 -1.49 4.97 12.70
CA PHE A 51 -0.40 5.78 12.15
C PHE A 51 -0.73 6.23 10.72
N PRO A 52 -1.76 7.07 10.52
CA PRO A 52 -2.23 7.43 9.18
C PRO A 52 -1.22 8.21 8.33
N ARG A 53 -0.24 8.90 8.93
CA ARG A 53 0.78 9.65 8.17
C ARG A 53 1.96 8.78 7.74
N ASP A 54 2.03 7.57 8.26
CA ASP A 54 3.03 6.60 7.85
C ASP A 54 2.72 5.96 6.50
N PHE A 55 1.47 6.04 6.05
CA PHE A 55 1.02 5.34 4.86
C PHE A 55 0.53 6.31 3.79
N THR A 56 1.08 6.18 2.59
CA THR A 56 0.53 6.80 1.38
C THR A 56 0.00 5.70 0.47
N PHE A 57 -1.22 5.86 -0.02
CA PHE A 57 -1.88 4.83 -0.83
C PHE A 57 -1.91 5.25 -2.29
N HIS A 58 -1.66 4.31 -3.18
CA HIS A 58 -1.46 4.57 -4.60
C HIS A 58 -2.29 3.61 -5.46
N LYS A 59 -2.64 4.09 -6.65
CA LYS A 59 -3.21 3.29 -7.73
C LYS A 59 -2.48 3.57 -9.03
N ASN A 60 -2.01 2.52 -9.68
CA ASN A 60 -1.58 2.57 -11.07
C ASN A 60 -2.38 1.53 -11.87
N ARG A 61 -3.19 2.01 -12.83
CA ARG A 61 -4.10 1.17 -13.63
C ARG A 61 -4.96 0.26 -12.74
N GLY A 62 -4.74 -1.06 -12.80
CA GLY A 62 -5.45 -2.06 -12.00
C GLY A 62 -4.77 -2.44 -10.68
N ILE A 63 -3.58 -1.90 -10.41
CA ILE A 63 -2.74 -2.25 -9.26
C ILE A 63 -2.94 -1.20 -8.17
N TYR A 64 -3.15 -1.68 -6.95
CA TYR A 64 -3.31 -0.87 -5.75
C TYR A 64 -2.17 -1.24 -4.79
N PHE A 65 -1.47 -0.26 -4.27
CA PHE A 65 -0.37 -0.46 -3.33
C PHE A 65 -0.28 0.70 -2.32
N TYR A 66 0.56 0.55 -1.31
CA TYR A 66 0.88 1.62 -0.37
C TYR A 66 2.40 1.70 -0.17
N THR A 67 2.87 2.89 0.20
CA THR A 67 4.23 3.11 0.69
C THR A 67 4.18 3.33 2.21
N TRP A 68 5.26 2.97 2.91
CA TRP A 68 5.37 3.10 4.36
C TRP A 68 6.64 3.87 4.74
N SER A 69 6.51 4.96 5.51
CA SER A 69 7.61 5.87 5.87
C SER A 69 8.11 5.75 7.32
N MET A 70 7.38 5.05 8.21
CA MET A 70 7.67 4.91 9.65
C MET A 70 7.87 6.21 10.44
N ILE A 71 7.42 7.36 9.91
CA ILE A 71 7.64 8.68 10.52
C ILE A 71 6.96 8.78 11.90
N GLU A 72 5.67 8.48 12.00
CA GLU A 72 4.91 8.48 13.25
C GLU A 72 5.40 7.41 14.21
N HIS A 73 5.83 6.25 13.72
CA HIS A 73 6.51 5.26 14.58
C HIS A 73 7.80 5.82 15.20
N PHE A 74 8.56 6.64 14.48
CA PHE A 74 9.76 7.28 15.01
C PHE A 74 9.44 8.34 16.08
N TYR A 75 8.37 9.11 15.91
CA TYR A 75 8.00 10.20 16.82
C TYR A 75 7.14 9.78 18.02
N TYR A 76 6.37 8.70 17.89
CA TYR A 76 5.38 8.26 18.90
C TYR A 76 5.63 6.83 19.40
N GLY A 77 6.68 6.17 18.92
CA GLY A 77 7.08 4.81 19.32
C GLY A 77 8.09 4.73 20.47
N SER A 78 8.15 5.74 21.34
CA SER A 78 8.85 5.68 22.65
C SER A 78 7.89 5.29 23.77
#